data_AF-A0A5C1QEE7-F1
#
_entry.id   AF-A0A5C1QEE7-F1
#
_cell.length_a   1.000
_cell.length_b   1.000
_cell.length_c   1.000
_cell.angle_alpha   90.00
_cell.angle_beta   90.00
_cell.angle_gamma   90.00
#
_symmetry.space_group_name_H-M   'P 1'
#
loop_
_entity.id
_entity.type
_entity.pdbx_description
1 polymer ?
#
loop_
_entity_poly.entity_id
_entity_poly.type
_entity_poly.pdbx_seq_one_letter_code
_entity_poly.pdbx_strand_id
1 'polypeptide(L)'
;MKRFESYFKTSIIENYLISERIKRAHKRSELHSITNLCNHGDTKKKIDNSIKYDQEISQFFPPRRKWLRPSPRLRCRNSKKCLEKKCDSVCSKRENYNSKDIAKISLVLTMNKLRQSDKKNKYIILIDEYCNKIRKLALNKDYCFKTPDIKAIPKDLDKGYYRPIAMYSLTDKIIISLTNRYLTNLFDSLFLIIHLLLELIQRHK
;
A
#
# COMPACT_ATOMS: atom_id res chain seq x y z
N MET A 1 -0.65 -23.78 -10.73
CA MET A 1 -1.28 -22.90 -9.72
C MET A 1 -0.34 -22.73 -8.52
N LYS A 2 -0.20 -21.52 -7.97
CA LYS A 2 0.70 -21.28 -6.82
C LYS A 2 0.04 -21.76 -5.52
N ARG A 3 0.80 -22.40 -4.61
CA ARG A 3 0.31 -22.80 -3.29
C ARG A 3 -0.01 -21.60 -2.40
N PHE A 4 -0.95 -21.73 -1.47
CA PHE A 4 -1.41 -20.65 -0.59
C PHE A 4 -0.26 -20.01 0.20
N GLU A 5 0.66 -20.83 0.74
CA GLU A 5 1.80 -20.37 1.55
C GLU A 5 2.74 -19.44 0.77
N SER A 6 2.77 -19.58 -0.56
CA SER A 6 3.63 -18.76 -1.41
C SER A 6 3.18 -17.29 -1.51
N TYR A 7 1.95 -16.97 -1.12
CA TYR A 7 1.43 -15.59 -1.04
C TYR A 7 1.86 -14.89 0.25
N PHE A 8 2.29 -15.64 1.27
CA PHE A 8 2.73 -15.14 2.57
C PHE A 8 4.26 -15.15 2.71
N LYS A 9 4.99 -15.03 1.59
CA LYS A 9 6.44 -14.80 1.62
C LYS A 9 6.75 -13.44 2.24
N THR A 10 7.85 -13.36 3.01
CA THR A 10 8.33 -12.13 3.66
C THR A 10 8.39 -10.94 2.70
N SER A 11 8.93 -11.16 1.49
CA SER A 11 9.04 -10.10 0.47
C SER A 11 7.68 -9.58 -0.01
N ILE A 12 6.62 -10.39 0.00
CA ILE A 12 5.28 -9.97 -0.39
C ILE A 12 4.66 -9.12 0.73
N ILE A 13 4.78 -9.58 1.98
CA ILE A 13 4.28 -8.88 3.17
C ILE A 13 5.00 -7.54 3.33
N GLU A 14 6.34 -7.52 3.21
CA GLU A 14 7.16 -6.30 3.26
C GLU A 14 6.74 -5.31 2.16
N ASN A 15 6.54 -5.78 0.93
CA ASN A 15 6.07 -4.93 -0.17
C ASN A 15 4.67 -4.36 0.08
N TYR A 16 3.79 -5.12 0.74
CA TYR A 16 2.48 -4.63 1.15
C TYR A 16 2.62 -3.50 2.17
N LEU A 17 3.43 -3.70 3.22
CA LEU A 17 3.70 -2.70 4.26
C LEU A 17 4.32 -1.42 3.67
N ILE A 18 5.28 -1.56 2.76
CA ILE A 18 5.87 -0.44 2.01
C ILE A 18 4.79 0.33 1.24
N SER A 19 3.92 -0.38 0.53
CA SER A 19 2.84 0.22 -0.25
C SER A 19 1.86 1.01 0.63
N GLU A 20 1.46 0.44 1.77
CA GLU A 20 0.63 1.13 2.75
C GLU A 20 1.35 2.36 3.35
N ARG A 21 2.64 2.25 3.67
CA ARG A 21 3.44 3.36 4.17
C ARG A 21 3.45 4.54 3.19
N ILE A 22 3.58 4.26 1.89
CA ILE A 22 3.59 5.28 0.83
C ILE A 22 2.24 5.93 0.68
N LYS A 23 1.15 5.17 0.65
CA LYS A 23 -0.23 5.71 0.58
C LYS A 23 -0.46 6.75 1.67
N ARG A 24 -0.02 6.46 2.90
CA ARG A 24 -0.17 7.38 4.04
C ARG A 24 0.75 8.58 3.96
N ALA A 25 2.00 8.37 3.56
CA ALA A 25 2.94 9.48 3.35
C ALA A 25 2.44 10.44 2.26
N HIS A 26 1.79 9.93 1.21
CA HIS A 26 1.14 10.72 0.17
C HIS A 26 -0.06 11.48 0.73
N LYS A 27 -0.99 10.79 1.40
CA LYS A 27 -2.18 11.41 2.01
C LYS A 27 -1.81 12.54 2.97
N ARG A 28 -0.78 12.35 3.81
CA ARG A 28 -0.26 13.39 4.71
C ARG A 28 0.33 14.57 3.94
N SER A 29 1.04 14.31 2.85
CA SER A 29 1.58 15.36 1.97
C SER A 29 0.45 16.19 1.34
N GLU A 30 -0.58 15.53 0.82
CA GLU A 30 -1.75 16.19 0.24
C GLU A 30 -2.49 17.03 1.28
N LEU A 31 -2.70 16.49 2.48
CA LEU A 31 -3.30 17.24 3.59
C LEU A 31 -2.50 18.49 3.92
N HIS A 32 -1.17 18.38 4.08
CA HIS A 32 -0.33 19.55 4.32
C HIS A 32 -0.40 20.57 3.18
N SER A 33 -0.42 20.12 1.92
CA SER A 33 -0.58 21.01 0.77
C SER A 33 -1.91 21.76 0.80
N ILE A 34 -3.02 21.07 1.07
CA ILE A 34 -4.34 21.69 1.19
C ILE A 34 -4.37 22.67 2.38
N THR A 35 -3.87 22.26 3.54
CA THR A 35 -3.81 23.11 4.73
C THR A 35 -3.00 24.37 4.47
N ASN A 36 -1.87 24.28 3.76
CA ASN A 36 -1.07 25.46 3.41
C ASN A 36 -1.79 26.40 2.44
N LEU A 37 -2.67 25.88 1.57
CA LEU A 37 -3.49 26.69 0.66
C LEU A 37 -4.71 27.30 1.35
N CYS A 38 -5.30 26.60 2.31
CA CYS A 38 -6.55 27.00 2.96
C CYS A 38 -6.37 27.77 4.28
N ASN A 39 -5.20 27.72 4.93
CA ASN A 39 -4.97 28.41 6.20
C ASN A 39 -4.69 29.92 6.00
N HIS A 40 -5.72 30.64 5.56
CA HIS A 40 -6.03 32.01 5.97
C HIS A 40 -7.23 31.95 6.95
N GLY A 41 -6.99 31.44 8.17
CA GLY A 41 -7.99 31.44 9.25
C GLY A 41 -8.61 30.07 9.53
N ASP A 42 -8.39 29.61 10.76
CA ASP A 42 -9.17 28.61 11.50
C ASP A 42 -9.76 27.40 10.77
N THR A 43 -9.13 26.23 10.93
CA THR A 43 -9.90 24.98 11.06
C THR A 43 -9.11 23.91 11.83
N LYS A 44 -9.41 23.77 13.13
CA LYS A 44 -9.10 22.57 13.92
C LYS A 44 -9.97 21.41 13.42
N LYS A 45 -9.54 20.66 12.41
CA LYS A 45 -10.23 19.45 11.96
C LYS A 45 -9.99 18.27 12.91
N LYS A 46 -11.08 17.59 13.29
CA LYS A 46 -11.15 16.43 14.18
C LYS A 46 -10.13 15.34 13.83
N ILE A 47 -9.37 14.93 14.85
CA ILE A 47 -8.37 13.86 14.86
C ILE A 47 -9.10 12.51 14.65
N ASP A 48 -9.06 11.98 13.43
CA ASP A 48 -9.75 10.74 13.01
C ASP A 48 -8.90 9.49 13.33
N ASN A 49 -9.55 8.32 13.47
CA ASN A 49 -8.94 6.99 13.68
C ASN A 49 -7.83 6.63 12.66
N SER A 50 -7.74 7.36 11.56
CA SER A 50 -6.61 7.34 10.62
C SER A 50 -5.25 7.53 11.30
N ILE A 51 -5.18 8.25 12.42
CA ILE A 51 -3.93 8.57 13.12
C ILE A 51 -3.37 7.35 13.86
N LYS A 52 -4.23 6.56 14.53
CA LYS A 52 -3.80 5.32 15.21
C LYS A 52 -3.28 4.29 14.21
N TYR A 53 -4.02 4.11 13.11
CA TYR A 53 -3.56 3.26 12.02
C TYR A 53 -2.23 3.80 11.46
N ASP A 54 -2.11 5.13 11.21
CA ASP A 54 -0.88 5.78 10.72
C ASP A 54 0.35 5.50 11.60
N GLN A 55 0.18 5.61 12.92
CA GLN A 55 1.19 5.30 13.92
C GLN A 55 1.68 3.84 13.80
N GLU A 56 0.76 2.89 13.63
CA GLU A 56 1.08 1.47 13.57
C GLU A 56 1.97 1.08 12.37
N ILE A 57 1.85 1.69 11.19
CA ILE A 57 2.82 1.40 10.09
C ILE A 57 4.06 2.26 10.21
N SER A 58 3.94 3.47 10.75
CA SER A 58 5.07 4.37 10.90
C SER A 58 6.17 3.81 11.82
N GLN A 59 5.85 2.88 12.72
CA GLN A 59 6.85 2.21 13.57
C GLN A 59 7.81 1.30 12.77
N PHE A 60 7.37 0.72 11.65
CA PHE A 60 8.15 -0.24 10.87
C PHE A 60 9.19 0.44 9.97
N PHE A 61 9.02 1.73 9.67
CA PHE A 61 9.84 2.40 8.66
C PHE A 61 10.46 3.69 9.20
N PRO A 62 11.67 4.06 8.75
CA PRO A 62 12.24 5.35 9.07
C PRO A 62 11.33 6.50 8.60
N PRO A 63 11.39 7.67 9.26
CA PRO A 63 10.65 8.86 8.82
C PRO A 63 11.06 9.26 7.39
N ARG A 64 10.11 9.82 6.63
CA ARG A 64 10.29 10.15 5.20
C ARG A 64 11.52 11.00 4.89
N ARG A 65 11.91 11.89 5.82
CA ARG A 65 13.12 12.73 5.69
C ARG A 65 14.42 11.92 5.64
N LYS A 66 14.44 10.71 6.19
CA LYS A 66 15.58 9.78 6.16
C LYS A 66 15.55 8.85 4.93
N TRP A 67 14.55 8.97 4.05
CA TRP A 67 14.49 8.13 2.87
C TRP A 67 15.54 8.57 1.85
N LEU A 68 16.15 7.60 1.19
CA LEU A 68 17.22 7.84 0.22
C LEU A 68 16.59 8.43 -1.02
N ARG A 69 17.19 9.52 -1.53
CA ARG A 69 16.68 10.17 -2.72
C ARG A 69 17.08 9.33 -3.95
N PRO A 70 16.12 8.86 -4.77
CA PRO A 70 16.45 8.13 -6.01
C PRO A 70 17.30 8.99 -6.94
N SER A 71 18.09 8.39 -7.83
CA SER A 71 18.99 9.13 -8.73
C SER A 71 18.24 10.20 -9.55
N PRO A 72 18.90 11.31 -9.98
CA PRO A 72 18.25 12.35 -10.78
C PRO A 72 17.54 11.82 -12.04
N ARG A 73 18.11 10.78 -12.68
CA ARG A 73 17.53 10.12 -13.85
C ARG A 73 16.12 9.57 -13.60
N LEU A 74 15.87 9.01 -12.42
CA LEU A 74 14.55 8.49 -12.01
C LEU A 74 13.57 9.57 -11.57
N ARG A 75 14.02 10.83 -11.41
CA ARG A 75 13.21 11.96 -10.92
C ARG A 75 12.86 12.98 -12.01
N CYS A 76 13.56 12.99 -13.14
CA CYS A 76 13.29 13.92 -14.24
C CYS A 76 11.95 13.57 -14.90
N ARG A 77 10.87 14.20 -14.43
CA ARG A 77 9.60 14.27 -15.15
C ARG A 77 9.68 15.46 -16.10
N ASN A 78 9.78 15.21 -17.41
CA ASN A 78 9.67 16.20 -18.50
C ASN A 78 10.18 17.62 -18.21
N SER A 79 11.36 17.78 -17.61
CA SER A 79 11.91 19.12 -17.39
C SER A 79 12.75 19.52 -18.59
N LYS A 80 12.46 20.69 -19.19
CA LYS A 80 13.29 21.31 -20.25
C LYS A 80 14.76 21.44 -19.79
N LYS A 81 15.01 21.59 -18.47
CA LYS A 81 16.34 21.58 -17.84
C LYS A 81 17.11 20.25 -17.94
N CYS A 82 16.44 19.10 -18.11
CA CYS A 82 17.10 17.81 -18.34
C CYS A 82 17.42 17.59 -19.84
N LEU A 83 16.94 18.45 -20.76
CA LEU A 83 17.34 18.45 -22.17
C LEU A 83 18.64 19.23 -22.42
N GLU A 84 18.86 20.31 -21.67
CA GLU A 84 20.05 21.17 -21.85
C GLU A 84 21.34 20.55 -21.30
N LYS A 85 21.24 19.72 -20.26
CA LYS A 85 22.38 18.92 -19.80
C LYS A 85 22.43 17.65 -20.63
N LYS A 86 23.37 17.58 -21.59
CA LYS A 86 23.80 16.35 -22.28
C LYS A 86 24.09 15.27 -21.24
N CYS A 87 23.08 14.54 -20.81
CA CYS A 87 23.25 13.27 -20.14
C CYS A 87 23.28 12.23 -21.25
N ASP A 88 24.49 11.75 -21.52
CA ASP A 88 24.87 10.86 -22.61
C ASP A 88 23.83 9.76 -22.87
N SER A 89 23.35 9.73 -24.12
CA SER A 89 22.97 8.60 -25.00
C SER A 89 22.32 7.30 -24.47
N VAL A 90 21.96 7.17 -23.19
CA VAL A 90 21.41 5.93 -22.58
C VAL A 90 20.02 6.16 -21.96
N CYS A 91 19.29 7.17 -22.41
CA CYS A 91 17.93 7.49 -21.93
C CYS A 91 16.81 6.95 -22.84
N SER A 92 17.00 5.79 -23.47
CA SER A 92 16.07 5.23 -24.48
C SER A 92 14.84 4.53 -23.91
N LYS A 93 14.67 4.43 -22.58
CA LYS A 93 13.42 3.97 -21.94
C LYS A 93 13.10 4.82 -20.71
N ARG A 94 12.55 6.03 -20.92
CA ARG A 94 12.07 6.87 -19.82
C ARG A 94 10.76 6.31 -19.30
N GLU A 95 10.82 5.46 -18.27
CA GLU A 95 9.63 5.11 -17.49
C GLU A 95 9.16 6.37 -16.73
N ASN A 96 7.97 6.85 -17.08
CA ASN A 96 7.35 8.00 -16.40
C ASN A 96 6.84 7.58 -15.02
N TYR A 97 7.74 7.53 -14.04
CA TYR A 97 7.36 7.24 -12.65
C TYR A 97 6.51 8.35 -12.06
N ASN A 98 5.38 7.99 -11.45
CA ASN A 98 4.56 8.93 -10.70
C ASN A 98 5.19 9.23 -9.32
N SER A 99 4.60 10.18 -8.57
CA SER A 99 5.09 10.56 -7.24
C SER A 99 5.12 9.41 -6.23
N LYS A 100 4.16 8.47 -6.32
CA LYS A 100 4.06 7.29 -5.45
C LYS A 100 5.13 6.26 -5.80
N ASP A 101 5.44 6.08 -7.08
CA ASP A 101 6.49 5.17 -7.55
C ASP A 101 7.87 5.64 -7.09
N ILE A 102 8.16 6.94 -7.23
CA ILE A 102 9.40 7.55 -6.73
C ILE A 102 9.52 7.37 -5.22
N ALA A 103 8.43 7.58 -4.48
CA ALA A 103 8.38 7.36 -3.03
C ALA A 103 8.61 5.89 -2.67
N LYS A 104 8.08 4.95 -3.48
CA LYS A 104 8.31 3.51 -3.31
C LYS A 104 9.77 3.15 -3.49
N ILE A 105 10.36 3.58 -4.59
CA ILE A 105 11.78 3.36 -4.90
C ILE A 105 12.64 3.91 -3.78
N SER A 106 12.35 5.14 -3.33
CA SER A 106 13.06 5.80 -2.23
C SER A 106 13.06 4.97 -0.94
N LEU A 107 11.89 4.48 -0.51
CA LEU A 107 11.78 3.66 0.69
C LEU A 107 12.46 2.30 0.53
N VAL A 108 12.28 1.63 -0.62
CA VAL A 108 12.96 0.34 -0.90
C VAL A 108 14.48 0.49 -0.84
N LEU A 109 15.04 1.52 -1.48
CA LEU A 109 16.47 1.80 -1.42
C LEU A 109 16.94 2.04 0.02
N THR A 110 16.17 2.77 0.83
CA THR A 110 16.49 2.97 2.25
C THR A 110 16.51 1.66 3.01
N MET A 111 15.49 0.81 2.83
CA MET A 111 15.41 -0.48 3.52
C MET A 111 16.56 -1.40 3.12
N ASN A 112 16.88 -1.46 1.82
CA ASN A 112 18.02 -2.23 1.33
C ASN A 112 19.35 -1.75 1.91
N LYS A 113 19.57 -0.43 1.95
CA LYS A 113 20.77 0.15 2.57
C LYS A 113 20.85 -0.21 4.06
N LEU A 114 19.74 -0.09 4.79
CA LEU A 114 19.68 -0.47 6.20
C LEU A 114 20.01 -1.96 6.41
N ARG A 115 19.45 -2.86 5.60
CA ARG A 115 19.75 -4.30 5.65
C ARG A 115 21.22 -4.61 5.38
N GLN A 116 21.88 -3.84 4.52
CA GLN A 116 23.30 -4.00 4.21
C GLN A 116 24.22 -3.41 5.30
N SER A 117 23.87 -2.24 5.83
CA SER A 117 24.73 -1.53 6.79
C SER A 117 24.62 -2.08 8.21
N ASP A 118 23.42 -2.44 8.64
CA ASP A 118 23.15 -2.84 10.01
C ASP A 118 21.92 -3.77 10.08
N LYS A 119 22.18 -5.08 10.09
CA LYS A 119 21.12 -6.09 10.25
C LYS A 119 20.43 -6.03 11.62
N LYS A 120 21.08 -5.43 12.64
CA LYS A 120 20.49 -5.22 13.98
C LYS A 120 19.71 -3.92 14.07
N ASN A 121 19.53 -3.21 12.96
CA ASN A 121 18.74 -1.99 12.94
C ASN A 121 17.29 -2.29 13.35
N LYS A 122 16.75 -1.50 14.29
CA LYS A 122 15.41 -1.69 14.85
C LYS A 122 14.30 -1.84 13.81
N TYR A 123 14.37 -1.11 12.69
CA TYR A 123 13.32 -1.18 11.66
C TYR A 123 13.35 -2.53 10.93
N ILE A 124 14.54 -3.09 10.72
CA ILE A 124 14.73 -4.40 10.09
C ILE A 124 14.18 -5.49 10.99
N ILE A 125 14.55 -5.46 12.28
CA ILE A 125 14.04 -6.41 13.28
C ILE A 125 12.52 -6.38 13.35
N LEU A 126 11.93 -5.18 13.51
CA LEU A 126 10.47 -5.04 13.61
C LEU A 126 9.73 -5.54 12.36
N ILE A 127 10.25 -5.30 11.16
CA ILE A 127 9.64 -5.79 9.92
C ILE A 127 9.74 -7.30 9.83
N ASP A 128 10.91 -7.87 10.11
CA ASP A 128 11.14 -9.30 9.97
C ASP A 128 10.30 -10.09 11.00
N GLU A 129 10.24 -9.61 12.25
CA GLU A 129 9.35 -10.13 13.29
C GLU A 129 7.88 -10.04 12.89
N TYR A 130 7.44 -8.89 12.38
CA TYR A 130 6.05 -8.70 11.99
C TYR A 130 5.67 -9.55 10.76
N CYS A 131 6.56 -9.69 9.77
CA CYS A 131 6.36 -10.59 8.64
C CYS A 131 6.23 -12.05 9.11
N ASN A 132 7.09 -12.48 10.04
CA ASN A 132 7.02 -13.82 10.62
C ASN A 132 5.73 -14.03 11.41
N LYS A 133 5.28 -13.02 12.18
CA LYS A 133 3.99 -13.05 12.87
C LYS A 133 2.84 -13.25 11.88
N ILE A 134 2.77 -12.43 10.82
CA ILE A 134 1.71 -12.52 9.81
C ILE A 134 1.70 -13.90 9.16
N ARG A 135 2.87 -14.42 8.78
CA ARG A 135 2.98 -15.75 8.18
C ARG A 135 2.51 -16.84 9.13
N LYS A 136 2.90 -16.80 10.40
CA LYS A 136 2.46 -17.77 11.42
C LYS A 136 0.95 -17.74 11.60
N LEU A 137 0.35 -16.54 11.69
CA LEU A 137 -1.09 -16.37 11.86
C LEU A 137 -1.86 -16.86 10.63
N ALA A 138 -1.44 -16.47 9.43
CA ALA A 138 -2.13 -16.84 8.19
C ALA A 138 -2.11 -18.35 7.88
N LEU A 139 -1.09 -19.07 8.37
CA LEU A 139 -0.95 -20.51 8.18
C LEU A 139 -1.49 -21.33 9.37
N ASN A 140 -1.93 -20.66 10.43
CA ASN A 140 -2.56 -21.32 11.56
C ASN A 140 -4.03 -21.64 11.22
N LYS A 141 -4.41 -22.90 11.35
CA LYS A 141 -5.79 -23.36 11.12
C LYS A 141 -6.78 -22.78 12.13
N ASP A 142 -6.29 -22.47 13.33
CA ASP A 142 -7.10 -21.93 14.43
C ASP A 142 -7.12 -20.40 14.43
N TYR A 143 -6.63 -19.75 13.37
CA TYR A 143 -6.67 -18.31 13.27
C TYR A 143 -8.09 -17.82 13.04
N CYS A 144 -8.59 -17.00 13.96
CA CYS A 144 -9.84 -16.26 13.78
C CYS A 144 -9.56 -14.76 13.64
N PHE A 145 -10.24 -14.11 12.70
CA PHE A 145 -10.21 -12.67 12.56
C PHE A 145 -10.78 -12.01 13.82
N LYS A 146 -10.17 -10.90 14.22
CA LYS A 146 -10.75 -10.06 15.27
C LYS A 146 -12.03 -9.41 14.77
N THR A 147 -12.99 -9.21 15.66
CA THR A 147 -14.19 -8.43 15.38
C THR A 147 -13.79 -7.04 14.87
N PRO A 148 -14.18 -6.64 13.64
CA PRO A 148 -13.80 -5.35 13.09
C PRO A 148 -14.62 -4.23 13.72
N ASP A 149 -14.01 -3.04 13.83
CA ASP A 149 -14.76 -1.84 14.23
C ASP A 149 -15.70 -1.43 13.09
N ILE A 150 -16.97 -1.17 13.35
CA ILE A 150 -17.91 -0.69 12.33
C ILE A 150 -17.96 0.83 12.34
N LYS A 151 -17.60 1.47 11.22
CA LYS A 151 -17.71 2.92 11.02
C LYS A 151 -18.82 3.22 10.02
N ALA A 152 -19.78 4.05 10.41
CA ALA A 152 -20.78 4.59 9.50
C ALA A 152 -20.15 5.67 8.61
N ILE A 153 -20.23 5.51 7.29
CA ILE A 153 -19.77 6.50 6.31
C ILE A 153 -20.98 6.97 5.51
N PRO A 154 -21.22 8.29 5.41
CA PRO A 154 -22.40 8.81 4.73
C PRO A 154 -22.43 8.39 3.25
N LYS A 155 -23.57 7.85 2.81
CA LYS A 155 -23.91 7.60 1.40
C LYS A 155 -24.56 8.82 0.78
N ASP A 156 -25.49 9.41 1.53
CA ASP A 156 -26.30 10.57 1.15
C ASP A 156 -26.57 11.35 2.45
N LEU A 157 -25.93 12.52 2.58
CA LEU A 157 -25.99 13.33 3.80
C LEU A 157 -27.39 13.94 3.99
N ASP A 158 -28.04 14.33 2.89
CA ASP A 158 -29.32 15.03 2.92
C ASP A 158 -30.45 14.10 3.34
N LYS A 159 -30.35 12.81 2.99
CA LYS A 159 -31.32 11.77 3.36
C LYS A 159 -30.95 11.00 4.63
N GLY A 160 -29.82 11.34 5.27
CA GLY A 160 -29.33 10.63 6.44
C GLY A 160 -28.98 9.15 6.18
N TYR A 161 -28.63 8.78 4.95
CA TYR A 161 -28.25 7.41 4.61
C TYR A 161 -26.76 7.17 4.84
N TYR A 162 -26.44 6.11 5.57
CA TYR A 162 -25.06 5.70 5.87
C TYR A 162 -24.77 4.28 5.38
N ARG A 163 -23.50 4.01 5.09
CA ARG A 163 -22.95 2.68 4.81
C ARG A 163 -22.13 2.22 6.02
N PRO A 164 -22.41 1.05 6.60
CA PRO A 164 -21.51 0.46 7.56
C PRO A 164 -20.24 -0.01 6.84
N ILE A 165 -19.07 0.41 7.33
CA ILE A 165 -17.76 -0.01 6.83
C ILE A 165 -16.99 -0.68 7.96
N ALA A 166 -16.63 -1.95 7.73
CA ALA A 166 -15.82 -2.74 8.64
C ALA A 166 -14.35 -2.30 8.58
N MET A 167 -13.80 -1.93 9.73
CA MET A 167 -12.43 -1.46 9.91
C MET A 167 -11.61 -2.55 10.59
N TYR A 168 -10.92 -3.33 9.77
CA TYR A 168 -10.03 -4.39 10.24
C TYR A 168 -8.68 -3.87 10.76
N SER A 169 -8.04 -4.63 11.65
CA SER A 169 -6.67 -4.38 12.11
C SER A 169 -5.66 -4.46 10.96
N LEU A 170 -4.45 -3.91 11.12
CA LEU A 170 -3.40 -4.03 10.10
C LEU A 170 -3.08 -5.51 9.80
N THR A 171 -3.02 -6.33 10.85
CA THR A 171 -2.76 -7.76 10.73
C THR A 171 -3.83 -8.45 9.88
N ASP A 172 -5.11 -8.25 10.22
CA ASP A 172 -6.24 -8.84 9.50
C ASP A 172 -6.29 -8.33 8.05
N LYS A 173 -6.07 -7.04 7.81
CA LYS A 173 -6.06 -6.46 6.45
C LYS A 173 -5.02 -7.10 5.55
N ILE A 174 -3.82 -7.36 6.05
CA ILE A 174 -2.76 -8.03 5.29
C ILE A 174 -3.21 -9.45 4.95
N ILE A 175 -3.70 -10.20 5.94
CA ILE A 175 -4.15 -11.58 5.75
C ILE A 175 -5.30 -11.66 4.74
N ILE A 176 -6.33 -10.83 4.92
CA ILE A 176 -7.47 -10.73 3.99
C ILE A 176 -6.99 -10.37 2.59
N SER A 177 -6.11 -9.36 2.45
CA SER A 177 -5.67 -8.91 1.13
C SER A 177 -4.84 -9.97 0.39
N LEU A 178 -3.98 -10.71 1.09
CA LEU A 178 -3.16 -11.76 0.48
C LEU A 178 -4.00 -13.01 0.18
N THR A 179 -4.95 -13.34 1.06
CA THR A 179 -5.92 -14.42 0.84
C THR A 179 -6.80 -14.13 -0.36
N ASN A 180 -7.38 -12.92 -0.43
CA ASN A 180 -8.16 -12.49 -1.59
C ASN A 180 -7.36 -12.59 -2.88
N ARG A 181 -6.09 -12.15 -2.87
CA ARG A 181 -5.22 -12.29 -4.05
C ARG A 181 -5.04 -13.75 -4.48
N TYR A 182 -4.92 -14.68 -3.53
CA TYR A 182 -4.86 -16.11 -3.84
C TYR A 182 -6.18 -16.62 -4.43
N LEU A 183 -7.32 -16.27 -3.81
CA LEU A 183 -8.65 -16.70 -4.25
C LEU A 183 -9.02 -16.11 -5.62
N THR A 184 -8.74 -14.84 -5.87
CA THR A 184 -8.88 -14.19 -7.18
C THR A 184 -8.10 -14.96 -8.25
N ASN A 185 -6.83 -15.27 -8.00
CA ASN A 185 -6.02 -16.04 -8.94
C ASN A 185 -6.50 -17.50 -9.13
N LEU A 186 -7.32 -18.01 -8.20
CA LEU A 186 -7.92 -19.34 -8.27
C LEU A 186 -9.26 -19.33 -9.02
N PHE A 187 -10.12 -18.34 -8.75
CA PHE A 187 -11.52 -18.35 -9.18
C PHE A 187 -11.82 -17.44 -10.36
N ASP A 188 -11.02 -16.42 -10.66
CA ASP A 188 -11.34 -15.44 -11.72
C ASP A 188 -11.52 -16.10 -13.09
N SER A 189 -10.68 -17.08 -13.45
CA SER A 189 -10.82 -17.82 -14.70
C SER A 189 -12.09 -18.68 -14.72
N LEU A 190 -12.49 -19.24 -13.58
CA LEU A 190 -13.71 -20.03 -13.45
C LEU A 190 -14.95 -19.16 -13.61
N PHE A 191 -14.96 -17.97 -13.00
CA PHE A 191 -16.06 -17.02 -13.16
C PHE A 191 -16.23 -16.58 -14.62
N LEU A 192 -15.14 -16.35 -15.34
CA LEU A 192 -15.19 -16.03 -16.77
C LEU A 192 -15.79 -17.16 -17.59
N ILE A 193 -15.38 -18.41 -17.34
CA ILE A 193 -15.92 -19.59 -18.04
C ILE A 193 -17.41 -19.76 -17.76
N ILE A 194 -17.83 -19.67 -16.49
CA ILE A 194 -19.23 -19.78 -16.09
C ILE A 194 -20.07 -18.70 -16.78
N HIS A 195 -19.57 -17.46 -16.82
CA HIS A 195 -20.26 -16.36 -17.48
C HIS A 195 -20.47 -16.62 -18.97
N LEU A 196 -19.42 -17.04 -19.69
CA LEU A 196 -19.51 -17.37 -21.14
C LEU A 196 -20.48 -18.53 -21.41
N LEU A 197 -20.48 -19.56 -20.55
CA LEU A 197 -21.43 -20.68 -20.66
C LEU A 197 -22.87 -20.22 -20.46
N LEU A 198 -23.14 -19.35 -19.48
CA LEU A 198 -24.46 -18.79 -19.25
C LEU A 198 -24.94 -17.95 -20.45
N GLU A 199 -24.05 -17.16 -21.06
CA GLU A 199 -24.39 -16.41 -22.28
C GLU A 199 -24.72 -17.34 -23.47
N LEU A 200 -23.98 -18.43 -23.65
CA LEU A 200 -24.27 -19.42 -24.70
C LEU A 200 -25.63 -20.09 -24.49
N ILE A 201 -25.93 -20.49 -23.24
CA ILE A 201 -27.23 -21.09 -22.90
C ILE A 201 -28.38 -20.10 -23.18
N GLN A 202 -28.18 -18.81 -22.91
CA GLN A 202 -29.18 -17.77 -23.20
C GLN A 202 -29.39 -17.52 -24.69
N ARG A 203 -28.37 -17.70 -25.54
CA ARG A 203 -28.48 -17.54 -27.01
C ARG A 203 -29.16 -18.70 -27.72
N HIS A 204 -29.17 -19.88 -27.11
CA HIS A 204 -29.78 -21.10 -27.65
C HIS A 204 -31.18 -21.39 -27.07
N LYS A 205 -31.74 -20.46 -26.30
CA LYS A 205 -33.14 -20.44 -25.86
C LYS A 205 -33.89 -19.33 -26.59
#